data_AF-A0A935VBH2-F1
#
_entry.id   AF-A0A935VBH2-F1
#
_cell.length_a   1.000
_cell.length_b   1.000
_cell.length_c   1.000
_cell.angle_alpha   90.00
_cell.angle_beta   90.00
_cell.angle_gamma   90.00
#
_symmetry.space_group_name_H-M   'P 1'
#
loop_
_entity.id
_entity.type
_entity.pdbx_description
1 polymer ?
#
loop_
_entity_poly.entity_id
_entity_poly.type
_entity_poly.pdbx_seq_one_letter_code
_entity_poly.pdbx_strand_id
1 'polypeptide(L)'
;MKYLITLSFAVGSFGCAASPQPVQQNSNIPRTERSQTVIAHSTDNQAPPTTTGDKSKWSQGGDPIDTKSLDDAVKAAEKALAGKANDPAAKKALADTYLKRGVALTEARQYASALGDYRRTIKYDPENTEAKEWIDKIIMIYDGMNKSYPKEGEEPPPLPFTKAK
;
A
#
# COMPACT_ATOMS: atom_id res chain seq x y z
N MET A 1 34.02 -29.96 -28.32
CA MET A 1 34.15 -29.02 -29.46
C MET A 1 33.35 -27.77 -29.06
N LYS A 2 33.99 -26.69 -28.58
CA LYS A 2 34.46 -25.50 -29.35
C LYS A 2 33.25 -24.73 -29.93
N TYR A 3 32.99 -23.44 -29.68
CA TYR A 3 33.92 -22.30 -29.78
C TYR A 3 33.48 -21.06 -28.97
N LEU A 4 34.50 -20.38 -28.41
CA LEU A 4 34.55 -18.95 -28.07
C LEU A 4 34.35 -18.06 -29.31
N ILE A 5 33.68 -16.91 -29.17
CA ILE A 5 33.95 -15.72 -29.99
C ILE A 5 33.83 -14.46 -29.12
N THR A 6 34.99 -13.86 -28.83
CA THR A 6 35.18 -12.49 -28.37
C THR A 6 35.16 -11.55 -29.57
N LEU A 7 34.58 -10.35 -29.43
CA LEU A 7 34.78 -9.27 -30.40
C LEU A 7 34.86 -7.92 -29.68
N SER A 8 36.09 -7.44 -29.51
CA SER A 8 36.41 -6.06 -29.16
C SER A 8 36.31 -5.19 -30.41
N PHE A 9 35.76 -3.99 -30.26
CA PHE A 9 36.01 -2.88 -31.20
C PHE A 9 36.28 -1.60 -30.42
N ALA A 10 37.49 -1.09 -30.60
CA ALA A 10 37.93 0.25 -30.23
C ALA A 10 37.72 1.22 -31.42
N VAL A 11 38.17 2.46 -31.24
CA VAL A 11 38.22 3.62 -32.16
C VAL A 11 37.07 4.62 -31.88
N GLY A 12 37.29 5.92 -31.71
CA GLY A 12 38.49 6.73 -31.87
C GLY A 12 38.21 8.19 -31.49
N SER A 13 39.29 8.93 -31.25
CA SER A 13 39.37 10.27 -30.69
C SER A 13 39.03 11.39 -31.70
N PHE A 14 38.31 12.42 -31.27
CA PHE A 14 38.35 13.80 -31.80
C PHE A 14 38.08 14.71 -30.59
N GLY A 15 38.98 15.58 -30.12
CA GLY A 15 39.64 16.66 -30.85
C GLY A 15 38.86 17.96 -30.60
N CYS A 16 39.06 18.61 -29.45
CA CYS A 16 38.42 19.90 -29.12
C CYS A 16 39.40 21.06 -29.36
N ALA A 17 39.00 22.00 -30.21
CA ALA A 17 39.72 23.23 -30.52
C ALA A 17 39.18 24.42 -29.69
N ALA A 18 40.13 25.22 -29.21
CA ALA A 18 40.15 26.66 -28.96
C ALA A 18 38.88 27.40 -28.48
N SER A 19 39.01 27.98 -27.28
CA SER A 19 38.21 29.04 -26.68
C SER A 19 38.30 30.37 -27.47
N PRO A 20 37.30 31.28 -27.32
CA PRO A 20 37.60 32.52 -26.60
C PRO A 20 36.47 33.04 -25.68
N GLN A 21 36.88 34.00 -24.85
CA GLN A 21 36.28 34.61 -23.66
C GLN A 21 35.26 35.76 -23.92
N PRO A 22 34.65 36.38 -22.88
CA PRO A 22 33.25 36.79 -22.87
C PRO A 22 33.02 38.27 -23.19
N VAL A 23 31.77 38.63 -23.50
CA VAL A 23 31.30 40.02 -23.47
C VAL A 23 30.16 40.13 -22.44
N GLN A 24 30.41 40.91 -21.39
CA GLN A 24 29.39 41.36 -20.46
C GLN A 24 28.40 42.29 -21.15
N GLN A 25 27.11 42.12 -20.86
CA GLN A 25 26.18 43.24 -20.91
C GLN A 25 25.13 43.13 -19.81
N ASN A 26 25.34 43.94 -18.78
CA ASN A 26 24.38 44.23 -17.72
C ASN A 26 23.22 45.05 -18.30
N SER A 27 21.98 44.64 -18.03
CA SER A 27 20.79 45.47 -18.23
C SER A 27 19.72 45.05 -17.23
N ASN A 28 19.52 45.91 -16.23
CA ASN A 28 18.44 45.86 -15.24
C ASN A 28 17.07 45.83 -15.93
N ILE A 29 16.24 44.84 -15.56
CA ILE A 29 14.78 44.90 -15.72
C ILE A 29 14.16 44.20 -14.49
N PRO A 30 13.26 44.84 -13.73
CA PRO A 30 12.52 44.16 -12.67
C PRO A 30 11.34 43.42 -13.30
N ARG A 31 11.35 42.09 -13.26
CA ARG A 31 10.18 41.28 -13.64
C ARG A 31 9.85 40.30 -12.52
N THR A 32 8.71 40.60 -11.90
CA THR A 32 7.87 39.78 -11.02
C THR A 32 8.12 38.28 -11.17
N GLU A 33 8.45 37.66 -10.03
CA GLU A 33 8.68 36.23 -9.85
C GLU A 33 7.58 35.40 -10.51
N ARG A 34 7.93 34.78 -11.63
CA ARG A 34 7.23 33.61 -12.15
C ARG A 34 8.13 32.42 -11.83
N SER A 35 7.89 31.79 -10.68
CA SER A 35 8.56 30.55 -10.30
C SER A 35 8.13 29.43 -11.24
N GLN A 36 8.87 29.29 -12.34
CA GLN A 36 9.00 28.05 -13.09
C GLN A 36 10.44 27.97 -13.57
N THR A 37 11.25 27.14 -12.90
CA THR A 37 12.36 26.51 -13.60
C THR A 37 12.44 25.04 -13.23
N VAL A 38 12.34 24.27 -14.29
CA VAL A 38 12.42 22.83 -14.43
C VAL A 38 13.89 22.41 -14.28
N ILE A 39 14.08 21.34 -13.48
CA ILE A 39 15.12 20.29 -13.55
C ILE A 39 16.58 20.75 -13.43
N ALA A 40 17.15 20.48 -12.25
CA ALA A 40 18.55 20.10 -12.11
C ALA A 40 18.62 18.58 -11.88
N HIS A 41 19.27 17.86 -12.79
CA HIS A 41 19.68 16.47 -12.57
C HIS A 41 20.86 16.45 -11.61
N SER A 42 20.58 16.25 -10.33
CA SER A 42 21.56 15.77 -9.37
C SER A 42 21.19 14.34 -9.01
N THR A 43 22.08 13.41 -9.35
CA THR A 43 22.08 12.04 -8.84
C THR A 43 22.28 12.09 -7.33
N ASP A 44 21.16 12.16 -6.61
CA ASP A 44 21.09 11.91 -5.19
C ASP A 44 20.21 10.68 -5.00
N ASN A 45 20.77 9.64 -4.37
CA ASN A 45 20.03 8.54 -3.77
C ASN A 45 19.28 9.08 -2.55
N GLN A 46 18.39 10.06 -2.76
CA GLN A 46 17.42 10.45 -1.77
C GLN A 46 16.38 9.35 -1.72
N ALA A 47 16.33 8.67 -0.56
CA ALA A 47 15.13 7.98 -0.13
C ALA A 47 13.92 8.88 -0.41
N PRO A 48 12.78 8.33 -0.87
CA PRO A 48 11.60 9.12 -1.18
C PRO A 48 11.32 10.07 -0.01
N PRO A 49 10.99 11.35 -0.28
CA PRO A 49 10.72 12.29 0.78
C PRO A 49 9.67 11.68 1.69
N THR A 50 10.07 11.39 2.94
CA THR A 50 9.10 11.07 3.98
C THR A 50 8.36 12.37 4.21
N THR A 51 7.23 12.52 3.51
CA THR A 51 6.24 13.53 3.83
C THR A 51 5.72 13.20 5.22
N THR A 52 6.43 13.67 6.24
CA THR A 52 5.85 13.95 7.56
C THR A 52 5.06 15.26 7.47
N GLY A 53 4.19 15.35 6.48
CA GLY A 53 2.97 16.14 6.63
C GLY A 53 2.01 15.29 7.44
N ASP A 54 1.33 15.87 8.42
CA ASP A 54 0.38 15.15 9.25
C ASP A 54 -0.62 14.38 8.38
N LYS A 55 -0.56 13.03 8.42
CA LYS A 55 -1.52 12.18 7.71
C LYS A 55 -2.93 12.48 8.22
N SER A 56 -3.88 12.65 7.30
CA SER A 56 -5.28 12.80 7.70
C SER A 56 -5.78 11.55 8.40
N LYS A 57 -6.65 11.68 9.40
CA LYS A 57 -7.22 10.51 10.08
C LYS A 57 -8.00 9.64 9.09
N TRP A 58 -7.89 8.32 9.23
CA TRP A 58 -8.72 7.38 8.49
C TRP A 58 -10.21 7.63 8.72
N SER A 59 -11.03 7.24 7.75
CA SER A 59 -12.50 7.23 7.84
C SER A 59 -13.02 5.89 7.36
N GLN A 60 -14.13 5.42 7.93
CA GLN A 60 -14.86 4.29 7.37
C GLN A 60 -15.44 4.70 6.00
N GLY A 61 -15.47 3.76 5.05
CA GLY A 61 -15.95 3.98 3.69
C GLY A 61 -16.17 2.66 2.97
N GLY A 62 -16.43 2.73 1.66
CA GLY A 62 -16.78 1.58 0.84
C GLY A 62 -18.28 1.41 0.64
N ASP A 63 -18.65 0.35 -0.05
CA ASP A 63 -20.02 0.05 -0.43
C ASP A 63 -20.65 -0.92 0.58
N PRO A 64 -21.85 -0.65 1.13
CA PRO A 64 -22.52 -1.61 2.00
C PRO A 64 -22.83 -2.92 1.25
N ILE A 65 -22.49 -4.06 1.88
CA ILE A 65 -22.73 -5.40 1.35
C ILE A 65 -23.45 -6.28 2.40
N ASP A 66 -24.21 -7.28 1.95
CA ASP A 66 -24.87 -8.23 2.84
C ASP A 66 -23.83 -9.18 3.47
N THR A 67 -23.28 -8.80 4.62
CA THR A 67 -22.32 -9.65 5.36
C THR A 67 -22.97 -10.69 6.24
N LYS A 68 -24.31 -10.75 6.31
CA LYS A 68 -25.03 -11.54 7.33
C LYS A 68 -24.56 -12.99 7.38
N SER A 69 -24.43 -13.64 6.22
CA SER A 69 -24.00 -15.04 6.17
C SER A 69 -22.55 -15.22 6.66
N LEU A 70 -21.68 -14.24 6.43
CA LEU A 70 -20.29 -14.26 6.89
C LEU A 70 -20.23 -14.00 8.39
N ASP A 71 -21.04 -13.07 8.91
CA ASP A 71 -21.13 -12.77 10.33
C ASP A 71 -21.66 -13.96 11.14
N ASP A 72 -22.68 -14.64 10.63
CA ASP A 72 -23.21 -15.87 11.22
C ASP A 72 -22.13 -16.98 11.23
N ALA A 73 -21.35 -17.10 10.15
CA ALA A 73 -20.25 -18.06 10.05
C ALA A 73 -19.13 -17.75 11.06
N VAL A 74 -18.72 -16.48 11.19
CA VAL A 74 -17.71 -16.05 12.18
C VAL A 74 -18.19 -16.42 13.58
N LYS A 75 -19.43 -16.07 13.93
CA LYS A 75 -20.02 -16.36 15.24
C LYS A 75 -20.06 -17.86 15.54
N ALA A 76 -20.41 -18.68 14.54
CA ALA A 76 -20.41 -20.13 14.68
C ALA A 76 -19.00 -20.69 14.91
N ALA A 77 -18.00 -20.21 14.16
CA ALA A 77 -16.61 -20.61 14.30
C ALA A 77 -16.01 -20.18 15.65
N GLU A 78 -16.33 -18.98 16.14
CA GLU A 78 -15.92 -18.50 17.48
C GLU A 78 -16.50 -19.38 18.58
N LYS A 79 -17.80 -19.72 18.48
CA LYS A 79 -18.44 -20.65 19.42
C LYS A 79 -17.78 -22.03 19.39
N ALA A 80 -17.45 -22.53 18.20
CA ALA A 80 -16.78 -23.82 18.05
C ALA A 80 -15.37 -23.81 18.69
N LEU A 81 -14.62 -22.72 18.51
CA LEU A 81 -13.31 -22.55 19.13
C LEU A 81 -13.41 -22.40 20.65
N ALA A 82 -14.44 -21.74 21.19
CA ALA A 82 -14.61 -21.58 22.63
C ALA A 82 -14.67 -22.94 23.38
N GLY A 83 -15.26 -23.97 22.77
CA GLY A 83 -15.26 -25.33 23.32
C GLY A 83 -13.96 -26.11 23.08
N LYS A 84 -13.02 -25.55 22.31
CA LYS A 84 -11.80 -26.21 21.81
C LYS A 84 -10.64 -25.22 21.66
N ALA A 85 -10.40 -24.37 22.65
CA ALA A 85 -9.57 -23.17 22.48
C ALA A 85 -8.13 -23.42 21.98
N ASN A 86 -7.60 -24.64 22.18
CA ASN A 86 -6.26 -25.04 21.73
C ASN A 86 -6.26 -25.91 20.46
N ASP A 87 -7.41 -26.22 19.88
CA ASP A 87 -7.53 -27.04 18.68
C ASP A 87 -7.04 -26.26 17.44
N PRO A 88 -5.93 -26.69 16.80
CA PRO A 88 -5.39 -26.02 15.62
C PRO A 88 -6.39 -25.99 14.45
N ALA A 89 -7.21 -27.03 14.29
CA ALA A 89 -8.20 -27.08 13.22
C ALA A 89 -9.33 -26.07 13.45
N ALA A 90 -9.77 -25.92 14.70
CA ALA A 90 -10.77 -24.91 15.06
C ALA A 90 -10.23 -23.48 14.90
N LYS A 91 -8.96 -23.24 15.28
CA LYS A 91 -8.29 -21.95 15.04
C LYS A 91 -8.20 -21.65 13.55
N LYS A 92 -7.76 -22.61 12.75
CA LYS A 92 -7.66 -22.45 11.30
C LYS A 92 -9.02 -22.19 10.65
N ALA A 93 -10.07 -22.94 11.04
CA ALA A 93 -11.41 -22.70 10.52
C ALA A 93 -11.94 -21.29 10.85
N LEU A 94 -11.66 -20.80 12.06
CA LEU A 94 -11.98 -19.42 12.43
C LEU A 94 -11.17 -18.41 11.60
N ALA A 95 -9.86 -18.64 11.42
CA ALA A 95 -9.00 -17.81 10.58
C ALA A 95 -9.51 -17.74 9.13
N ASP A 96 -9.83 -18.88 8.52
CA ASP A 96 -10.35 -18.95 7.15
C ASP A 96 -11.71 -18.24 7.01
N THR A 97 -12.52 -18.24 8.07
CA THR A 97 -13.81 -17.52 8.07
C THR A 97 -13.61 -16.00 8.14
N TYR A 98 -12.67 -15.54 8.96
CA TYR A 98 -12.25 -14.14 8.98
C TYR A 98 -11.67 -13.71 7.63
N LEU A 99 -10.81 -14.53 7.02
CA LEU A 99 -10.22 -14.27 5.71
C LEU A 99 -11.28 -14.04 4.65
N LYS A 100 -12.29 -14.92 4.58
CA LYS A 100 -13.40 -14.80 3.61
C LYS A 100 -14.18 -13.49 3.77
N ARG A 101 -14.47 -13.09 5.02
CA ARG A 101 -15.16 -11.82 5.26
C ARG A 101 -14.27 -10.62 4.92
N GLY A 102 -12.97 -10.67 5.25
CA GLY A 102 -11.99 -9.66 4.87
C GLY A 102 -11.89 -9.47 3.35
N VAL A 103 -11.90 -10.56 2.57
CA VAL A 103 -11.92 -10.51 1.10
C VAL A 103 -13.18 -9.82 0.57
N ALA A 104 -14.37 -10.24 1.02
CA ALA A 104 -15.62 -9.61 0.61
C ALA A 104 -15.68 -8.10 0.95
N LEU A 105 -15.18 -7.73 2.13
CA LEU A 105 -15.08 -6.33 2.55
C LEU A 105 -14.07 -5.53 1.71
N THR A 106 -12.97 -6.15 1.31
CA THR A 106 -11.96 -5.53 0.43
C THR A 106 -12.52 -5.28 -0.96
N GLU A 107 -13.27 -6.24 -1.52
CA GLU A 107 -14.00 -6.07 -2.78
C GLU A 107 -15.02 -4.92 -2.70
N ALA A 108 -15.65 -4.76 -1.53
CA ALA A 108 -16.54 -3.65 -1.23
C ALA A 108 -15.82 -2.35 -0.84
N ARG A 109 -14.49 -2.28 -0.92
CA ARG A 109 -13.64 -1.13 -0.55
C ARG A 109 -13.78 -0.68 0.90
N GLN A 110 -14.29 -1.56 1.77
CA GLN A 110 -14.39 -1.33 3.21
C GLN A 110 -13.06 -1.66 3.91
N TYR A 111 -11.98 -0.98 3.50
CA TYR A 111 -10.61 -1.32 3.91
C TYR A 111 -10.39 -1.25 5.42
N ALA A 112 -11.04 -0.32 6.12
CA ALA A 112 -10.94 -0.20 7.58
C ALA A 112 -11.45 -1.46 8.29
N SER A 113 -12.60 -1.99 7.86
CA SER A 113 -13.21 -3.20 8.40
C SER A 113 -12.46 -4.45 7.97
N ALA A 114 -12.06 -4.52 6.69
CA ALA A 114 -11.30 -5.64 6.13
C ALA A 114 -9.95 -5.82 6.86
N LEU A 115 -9.26 -4.73 7.20
CA LEU A 115 -8.00 -4.77 7.95
C LEU A 115 -8.15 -5.51 9.29
N GLY A 116 -9.26 -5.30 9.99
CA GLY A 116 -9.57 -5.97 11.24
C GLY A 116 -9.83 -7.47 11.05
N ASP A 117 -10.44 -7.87 9.94
CA ASP A 117 -10.62 -9.28 9.59
C ASP A 117 -9.29 -9.96 9.27
N TYR A 118 -8.43 -9.35 8.45
CA TYR A 118 -7.12 -9.94 8.14
C TYR A 118 -6.21 -10.03 9.36
N ARG A 119 -6.22 -9.04 10.25
CA ARG A 119 -5.50 -9.09 11.53
C ARG A 119 -5.98 -10.25 12.41
N ARG A 120 -7.30 -10.50 12.43
CA ARG A 120 -7.86 -11.66 13.13
C ARG A 120 -7.49 -12.98 12.44
N THR A 121 -7.41 -13.02 11.11
CA THR A 121 -6.89 -14.19 10.39
C THR A 121 -5.50 -14.57 10.88
N ILE A 122 -4.55 -13.62 10.89
CA ILE A 122 -3.16 -13.92 11.32
C ILE A 122 -3.03 -14.17 12.82
N LYS A 123 -3.99 -13.72 13.64
CA LYS A 123 -4.05 -14.05 15.07
C LYS A 123 -4.34 -15.52 15.31
N TYR A 124 -5.15 -16.15 14.46
CA TYR A 124 -5.54 -17.56 14.59
C TYR A 124 -4.75 -18.49 13.66
N ASP A 125 -4.26 -17.99 12.53
CA ASP A 125 -3.39 -18.68 11.57
C ASP A 125 -2.21 -17.76 11.19
N PRO A 126 -1.13 -17.71 12.00
CA PRO A 126 0.01 -16.82 11.78
C PRO A 126 0.76 -17.05 10.47
N GLU A 127 0.59 -18.20 9.83
CA GLU A 127 1.25 -18.55 8.56
C GLU A 127 0.43 -18.14 7.33
N ASN A 128 -0.76 -17.55 7.52
CA ASN A 128 -1.62 -17.13 6.41
C ASN A 128 -0.99 -15.96 5.62
N THR A 129 -0.34 -16.29 4.50
CA THR A 129 0.35 -15.31 3.64
C THR A 129 -0.61 -14.34 2.97
N GLU A 130 -1.78 -14.82 2.54
CA GLU A 130 -2.79 -13.98 1.88
C GLU A 130 -3.26 -12.85 2.79
N ALA A 131 -3.54 -13.12 4.06
CA ALA A 131 -3.93 -12.09 5.02
C ALA A 131 -2.81 -11.07 5.26
N LYS A 132 -1.54 -11.51 5.36
CA LYS A 132 -0.38 -10.62 5.49
C LYS A 132 -0.26 -9.68 4.29
N GLU A 133 -0.36 -10.23 3.08
CA GLU A 133 -0.32 -9.44 1.85
C GLU A 133 -1.46 -8.41 1.79
N TRP A 134 -2.67 -8.78 2.19
CA TRP A 134 -3.79 -7.84 2.22
C TRP A 134 -3.63 -6.74 3.26
N ILE A 135 -3.07 -7.06 4.44
CA ILE A 135 -2.71 -6.05 5.45
C ILE A 135 -1.74 -5.03 4.85
N ASP A 136 -0.68 -5.49 4.20
CA ASP A 136 0.32 -4.62 3.57
C ASP A 136 -0.29 -3.77 2.46
N LYS A 137 -1.09 -4.38 1.57
CA LYS A 137 -1.81 -3.67 0.49
C LYS A 137 -2.75 -2.60 1.03
N ILE A 138 -3.51 -2.90 2.09
CA ILE A 138 -4.41 -1.91 2.72
C ILE A 138 -3.61 -0.75 3.32
N ILE A 139 -2.51 -1.03 4.01
CA ILE A 139 -1.63 0.02 4.56
C ILE A 139 -1.07 0.90 3.43
N MET A 140 -0.61 0.30 2.33
CA MET A 140 -0.16 1.04 1.14
C MET A 140 -1.26 1.91 0.53
N ILE A 141 -2.52 1.43 0.51
CA ILE A 141 -3.66 2.22 0.05
C ILE A 141 -3.86 3.46 0.94
N TYR A 142 -3.84 3.30 2.26
CA TYR A 142 -3.94 4.43 3.20
C TYR A 142 -2.80 5.42 3.06
N ASP A 143 -1.56 4.93 2.94
CA ASP A 143 -0.38 5.75 2.73
C ASP A 143 -0.46 6.53 1.42
N GLY A 144 -0.90 5.89 0.33
CA GLY A 144 -1.12 6.54 -0.96
C GLY A 144 -2.22 7.62 -0.93
N MET A 145 -3.19 7.51 -0.01
CA MET A 145 -4.21 8.53 0.24
C MET A 145 -3.75 9.63 1.21
N ASN A 146 -2.50 9.60 1.69
CA ASN A 146 -2.00 10.43 2.79
C ASN A 146 -2.89 10.37 4.05
N LYS A 147 -3.40 9.17 4.35
CA LYS A 147 -4.25 8.90 5.50
C LYS A 147 -3.54 7.96 6.48
N SER A 148 -3.81 8.10 7.77
CA SER A 148 -3.56 7.02 8.72
C SER A 148 -4.48 5.84 8.41
N TYR A 149 -4.26 4.70 9.07
CA TYR A 149 -5.13 3.53 9.04
C TYR A 149 -5.53 3.15 10.48
N PRO A 150 -6.64 2.43 10.70
CA PRO A 150 -7.04 2.04 12.04
C PRO A 150 -5.98 1.17 12.70
N LYS A 151 -5.66 1.48 13.95
CA LYS A 151 -4.85 0.60 14.80
C LYS A 151 -5.67 -0.62 15.21
N GLU A 152 -5.00 -1.65 15.72
CA GLU A 152 -5.70 -2.83 16.24
C GLU A 152 -6.67 -2.41 17.36
N GLY A 153 -7.93 -2.80 17.22
CA GLY A 153 -9.04 -2.41 18.10
C GLY A 153 -9.79 -1.14 17.68
N GLU A 154 -9.29 -0.39 16.68
CA GLU A 154 -9.99 0.76 16.11
C GLU A 154 -10.79 0.41 14.84
N GLU A 155 -10.66 -0.81 14.32
CA GLU A 155 -11.32 -1.24 13.09
C GLU A 155 -12.84 -1.30 13.27
N PRO A 156 -13.63 -0.65 12.39
CA PRO A 156 -15.08 -0.63 12.53
C PRO A 156 -15.70 -1.95 12.04
N PRO A 157 -16.90 -2.31 12.52
CA PRO A 157 -17.68 -3.39 11.93
C PRO A 157 -18.05 -3.05 10.47
N PRO A 158 -18.45 -4.05 9.65
CA PRO A 158 -18.97 -3.81 8.32
C PRO A 158 -20.06 -2.74 8.28
N LEU A 159 -20.11 -1.95 7.21
CA LEU A 159 -21.16 -0.97 6.98
C LEU A 159 -22.55 -1.64 6.98
N PRO A 160 -23.56 -1.03 7.62
CA PRO A 160 -24.89 -1.60 7.68
C PRO A 160 -25.50 -1.70 6.28
N PHE A 161 -25.95 -2.90 5.93
CA PHE A 161 -26.61 -3.16 4.66
C PHE A 161 -28.13 -3.21 4.83
N THR A 162 -28.85 -2.46 3.99
CA THR A 162 -30.31 -2.49 3.91
C THR A 162 -30.72 -2.89 2.50
N LYS A 163 -31.52 -3.96 2.37
CA LYS A 163 -32.09 -4.35 1.08
C LYS A 163 -33.16 -3.32 0.71
N ALA A 164 -33.00 -2.66 -0.42
CA ALA A 164 -34.08 -1.90 -1.03
C ALA A 164 -35.27 -2.86 -1.28
N LYS A 165 -36.47 -2.42 -0.91
CA LYS A 165 -37.71 -3.19 -1.07
C LYS A 165 -38.18 -3.23 -2.51
#